data_AF-A0A158F3G1-F1
#
_entry.id   AF-A0A158F3G1-F1
#
_cell.length_a   1.000
_cell.length_b   1.000
_cell.length_c   1.000
_cell.angle_alpha   90.00
_cell.angle_beta   90.00
_cell.angle_gamma   90.00
#
_symmetry.space_group_name_H-M   'P 1'
#
loop_
_entity.id
_entity.type
_entity.pdbx_description
1 polymer ?
#
loop_
_entity_poly.entity_id
_entity_poly.type
_entity_poly.pdbx_seq_one_letter_code
_entity_poly.pdbx_strand_id
1 'polypeptide(L)'
;MPTGKTASTPDAHELRAWLRLAHTKGLKPLALRALLGAFGGPLEVLSESFASLTEAADARAAEAVLAPPSGIEGVPFDHYIEAVLAWASEPGNHVLTFADAAYP
;
A
#
# COMPACT_ATOMS: atom_id res chain seq x y z
N MET A 1 30.70 -11.65 -7.31
CA MET A 1 29.92 -11.32 -6.11
C MET A 1 28.65 -10.62 -6.56
N PRO A 2 27.45 -11.22 -6.52
CA PRO A 2 26.24 -10.43 -6.67
C PRO A 2 25.90 -9.89 -5.28
N THR A 3 26.01 -8.58 -5.09
CA THR A 3 25.39 -7.90 -3.96
C THR A 3 23.89 -7.88 -4.22
N GLY A 4 23.20 -8.96 -3.86
CA GLY A 4 21.75 -9.00 -3.79
C GLY A 4 21.34 -8.03 -2.68
N LYS A 5 20.88 -6.84 -3.08
CA LYS A 5 20.22 -5.91 -2.17
C LYS A 5 18.94 -6.61 -1.73
N THR A 6 18.92 -7.12 -0.50
CA THR A 6 17.79 -7.86 0.06
C THR A 6 16.53 -7.02 -0.08
N ALA A 7 15.57 -7.52 -0.87
CA ALA A 7 14.19 -7.07 -0.82
C ALA A 7 13.75 -7.13 0.65
N SER A 8 13.42 -5.99 1.23
CA SER A 8 12.87 -5.94 2.58
C SER A 8 11.41 -6.34 2.44
N THR A 9 11.09 -7.59 2.80
CA THR A 9 9.69 -8.01 2.96
C THR A 9 9.04 -7.02 3.93
N PRO A 10 8.00 -6.28 3.52
CA PRO A 10 7.29 -5.39 4.44
C PRO A 10 6.72 -6.22 5.59
N ASP A 11 6.74 -5.68 6.81
CA ASP A 11 6.06 -6.34 7.92
C ASP A 11 4.54 -6.40 7.67
N ALA A 12 3.81 -7.15 8.51
CA ALA A 12 2.38 -7.36 8.30
C ALA A 12 1.56 -6.05 8.31
N HIS A 13 1.98 -5.04 9.09
CA HIS A 13 1.30 -3.76 9.17
C HIS A 13 1.56 -2.91 7.92
N GLU A 14 2.81 -2.87 7.48
CA GLU A 14 3.18 -2.16 6.26
C GLU A 14 2.55 -2.82 5.02
N LEU A 15 2.55 -4.15 4.94
CA LEU A 15 1.88 -4.89 3.85
C LEU A 15 0.39 -4.59 3.82
N ARG A 16 -0.27 -4.59 4.98
CA ARG A 16 -1.69 -4.20 5.10
C ARG A 16 -1.94 -2.79 4.57
N ALA A 17 -1.06 -1.85 4.89
CA ALA A 17 -1.15 -0.48 4.41
C ALA A 17 -0.99 -0.39 2.88
N TRP A 18 -0.01 -1.09 2.32
CA TRP A 18 0.18 -1.20 0.87
C TRP A 18 -1.05 -1.79 0.17
N LEU A 19 -1.59 -2.89 0.67
CA LEU A 19 -2.76 -3.55 0.09
C LEU A 19 -4.01 -2.68 0.19
N ARG A 20 -4.17 -1.92 1.28
CA ARG A 20 -5.26 -0.93 1.42
C ARG A 20 -5.16 0.13 0.33
N LEU A 21 -4.00 0.77 0.17
CA LEU A 21 -3.81 1.83 -0.81
C LEU A 21 -3.94 1.31 -2.25
N ALA A 22 -3.41 0.13 -2.54
CA ALA A 22 -3.49 -0.49 -3.87
C ALA A 22 -4.93 -0.84 -4.29
N HIS A 23 -5.79 -1.21 -3.34
CA HIS A 23 -7.20 -1.56 -3.59
C HIS A 23 -8.18 -0.41 -3.32
N THR A 24 -7.67 0.79 -3.02
CA THR A 24 -8.52 1.95 -2.74
C THR A 24 -9.26 2.39 -4.00
N LYS A 25 -10.59 2.24 -4.01
CA LYS A 25 -11.42 2.68 -5.13
C LYS A 25 -11.38 4.19 -5.28
N GLY A 26 -11.05 4.66 -6.48
CA GLY A 26 -10.97 6.09 -6.78
C GLY A 26 -9.60 6.71 -6.56
N LEU A 27 -8.65 6.00 -5.96
CA LEU A 27 -7.26 6.43 -5.85
C LEU A 27 -6.51 6.10 -7.13
N LYS A 28 -6.14 7.14 -7.90
CA LYS A 28 -5.42 6.96 -9.16
C LYS A 28 -3.93 6.67 -8.89
N PRO A 29 -3.24 5.89 -9.74
CA PRO A 29 -1.82 5.58 -9.56
C PRO A 29 -0.89 6.81 -9.48
N LEU A 30 -1.24 7.91 -10.14
CA LEU A 30 -0.48 9.16 -10.06
C LEU A 30 -0.64 9.84 -8.68
N ALA A 31 -1.88 9.90 -8.17
CA ALA A 31 -2.17 10.45 -6.84
C ALA A 31 -1.49 9.61 -5.75
N LEU A 32 -1.56 8.27 -5.84
CA LEU A 32 -0.86 7.38 -4.92
C LEU A 32 0.66 7.66 -4.89
N ARG A 33 1.30 7.82 -6.05
CA ARG A 33 2.73 8.16 -6.12
C ARG A 33 3.04 9.53 -5.53
N ALA A 34 2.18 10.54 -5.75
CA ALA A 34 2.36 11.86 -5.17
C ALA A 34 2.28 11.81 -3.63
N LEU A 35 1.30 11.09 -3.09
CA LEU A 35 1.14 10.88 -1.65
C LEU A 35 2.34 10.14 -1.05
N LEU A 36 2.77 9.05 -1.67
CA LEU A 36 3.95 8.30 -1.21
C LEU A 36 5.22 9.15 -1.26
N GLY A 37 5.39 9.98 -2.30
CA GLY A 37 6.52 10.91 -2.41
C GLY A 37 6.48 12.04 -1.37
N ALA A 38 5.30 12.48 -0.96
CA ALA A 38 5.13 13.53 0.04
C ALA A 38 5.31 13.02 1.47
N PHE A 39 4.82 11.82 1.77
CA PHE A 39 4.70 11.32 3.15
C PHE A 39 5.68 10.18 3.48
N GLY A 40 6.36 9.59 2.49
CA GLY A 40 7.45 8.64 2.69
C GLY A 40 7.05 7.16 2.73
N GLY A 41 5.78 6.83 2.98
CA GLY A 41 5.34 5.43 3.02
C GLY A 41 3.83 5.27 3.15
N PRO A 42 3.33 4.03 3.02
CA PRO A 42 1.89 3.77 3.03
C PRO A 42 1.25 3.97 4.41
N LEU A 43 2.00 3.72 5.50
CA LEU A 43 1.53 3.92 6.87
C LEU A 43 1.40 5.41 7.19
N GLU A 44 2.36 6.20 6.73
CA GLU A 44 2.38 7.65 6.85
C GLU A 44 1.19 8.25 6.09
N VAL A 45 0.99 7.85 4.82
CA VAL A 45 -0.19 8.28 4.02
C VAL A 45 -1.51 7.98 4.74
N LEU A 46 -1.65 6.79 5.34
CA LEU A 46 -2.89 6.41 6.03
C LEU A 46 -3.07 7.10 7.40
N SER A 47 -2.02 7.72 7.93
CA SER A 47 -2.04 8.46 9.20
C SER A 47 -2.29 9.95 9.00
N GLU A 48 -2.26 10.44 7.76
CA GLU A 48 -2.40 11.86 7.42
C GLU A 48 -3.83 12.38 7.51
N SER A 49 -3.92 13.70 7.67
CA SER A 49 -5.20 14.41 7.69
C SER A 49 -5.78 14.60 6.29
N PHE A 50 -7.10 14.80 6.19
CA PHE A 50 -7.75 15.15 4.92
C PHE A 50 -7.11 16.37 4.24
N ALA A 51 -6.74 17.39 5.04
CA ALA A 51 -6.11 18.60 4.54
C ALA A 51 -4.73 18.30 3.94
N SER A 52 -3.87 17.58 4.67
CA SER A 52 -2.55 17.17 4.17
C SER A 52 -2.65 16.37 2.87
N LEU A 53 -3.56 15.40 2.81
CA LEU A 53 -3.77 14.54 1.64
C LEU A 53 -4.27 15.33 0.42
N THR A 54 -5.14 16.32 0.65
CA THR A 54 -5.67 17.18 -0.41
C THR A 54 -4.59 18.08 -1.00
N GLU A 55 -3.74 18.66 -0.14
CA GLU A 55 -2.61 19.50 -0.58
C GLU A 55 -1.59 18.71 -1.41
N ALA A 56 -1.35 17.45 -1.06
CA ALA A 56 -0.38 16.60 -1.76
C ALA A 56 -0.92 15.99 -3.07
N ALA A 57 -2.23 15.80 -3.21
CA ALA A 57 -2.83 15.17 -4.38
C ALA A 57 -4.09 15.91 -4.88
N ASP A 58 -5.26 15.57 -4.33
CA ASP A 58 -6.52 16.27 -4.52
C ASP A 58 -7.57 15.78 -3.50
N ALA A 59 -8.71 16.46 -3.43
CA ALA A 59 -9.78 16.12 -2.49
C ALA A 59 -10.34 14.70 -2.73
N ARG A 60 -10.40 14.26 -3.99
CA ARG A 60 -10.94 12.93 -4.33
C ARG A 60 -10.00 11.81 -3.86
N ALA A 61 -8.70 12.02 -3.95
CA ALA A 61 -7.69 11.12 -3.43
C ALA A 61 -7.73 11.07 -1.90
N ALA A 62 -7.87 12.23 -1.24
CA ALA A 62 -8.03 12.31 0.22
C ALA A 62 -9.29 11.55 0.70
N GLU A 63 -10.44 11.75 0.06
CA GLU A 63 -11.67 11.01 0.33
C GLU A 63 -11.46 9.50 0.18
N ALA A 64 -10.78 9.09 -0.90
CA ALA A 64 -10.55 7.68 -1.18
C ALA A 64 -9.64 7.03 -0.14
N VAL A 65 -8.54 7.69 0.26
CA VAL A 65 -7.60 7.18 1.27
C VAL A 65 -8.26 7.03 2.64
N LEU A 66 -9.07 8.01 3.05
CA LEU A 66 -9.73 8.03 4.35
C LEU A 66 -10.97 7.15 4.42
N ALA A 67 -11.52 6.73 3.28
CA ALA A 67 -12.63 5.80 3.25
C ALA A 67 -12.27 4.47 3.95
N PRO A 68 -13.23 3.83 4.63
CA PRO A 68 -13.04 2.47 5.13
C PRO A 68 -12.67 1.52 4.00
N PRO A 69 -11.76 0.55 4.23
CA PRO A 69 -11.39 -0.42 3.21
C PRO A 69 -12.62 -1.24 2.79
N SER A 70 -12.91 -1.26 1.49
CA SER A 70 -13.95 -2.13 0.94
C SER A 70 -13.43 -3.56 0.77
N GLY A 71 -14.33 -4.53 0.73
CA GLY A 71 -13.99 -5.89 0.33
C GLY A 71 -13.32 -5.95 -1.06
N ILE A 72 -12.43 -6.91 -1.24
CA ILE A 72 -11.67 -7.17 -2.47
C ILE A 72 -12.26 -8.43 -3.09
N GLU A 73 -12.79 -8.33 -4.31
CA GLU A 73 -13.38 -9.48 -5.03
C GLU A 73 -14.46 -10.26 -4.23
N GLY A 74 -15.22 -9.55 -3.39
CA GLY A 74 -16.25 -10.16 -2.54
C GLY A 74 -15.72 -10.75 -1.23
N VAL A 75 -14.42 -10.66 -0.98
CA VAL A 75 -13.77 -11.09 0.27
C VAL A 75 -13.64 -9.90 1.22
N PRO A 76 -13.98 -10.04 2.52
CA PRO A 76 -13.70 -9.02 3.52
C PRO A 76 -12.21 -8.67 3.53
N PHE A 77 -11.88 -7.38 3.63
CA PHE A 77 -10.50 -6.91 3.53
C PHE A 77 -9.57 -7.64 4.50
N ASP A 78 -9.96 -7.82 5.76
CA ASP A 78 -9.13 -8.52 6.75
C ASP A 78 -8.84 -9.98 6.34
N HIS A 79 -9.82 -10.71 5.82
CA HIS A 79 -9.59 -12.07 5.33
C HIS A 79 -8.67 -12.11 4.11
N TYR A 80 -8.77 -11.11 3.23
CA TYR A 80 -7.86 -10.98 2.10
C TYR A 80 -6.41 -10.75 2.56
N ILE A 81 -6.19 -9.90 3.57
CA ILE A 81 -4.86 -9.66 4.15
C ILE A 81 -4.27 -10.94 4.74
N GLU A 82 -5.04 -11.68 5.53
CA GLU A 82 -4.59 -12.96 6.09
C GLU A 82 -4.22 -13.97 4.99
N ALA A 83 -5.00 -14.04 3.91
CA ALA A 83 -4.70 -14.90 2.78
C ALA A 83 -3.40 -14.50 2.06
N VAL A 84 -3.16 -13.19 1.85
CA VAL A 84 -1.93 -12.70 1.23
C VAL A 84 -0.72 -12.93 2.14
N LEU A 85 -0.87 -12.73 3.46
CA LEU A 85 0.19 -13.02 4.43
C LEU A 85 0.56 -14.50 4.42
N ALA A 86 -0.43 -15.40 4.47
CA ALA A 86 -0.21 -16.83 4.39
C ALA A 86 0.48 -17.24 3.08
N TRP A 87 0.04 -16.68 1.96
CA TRP A 87 0.66 -16.90 0.65
C TRP A 87 2.12 -16.40 0.60
N ALA A 88 2.39 -15.22 1.16
CA ALA A 88 3.73 -14.61 1.17
C ALA A 88 4.71 -15.34 2.11
N SER A 89 4.21 -16.10 3.10
CA SER A 89 5.05 -16.97 3.94
C SER A 89 5.47 -18.28 3.29
N GLU A 90 4.86 -18.67 2.15
CA GLU A 90 5.26 -19.86 1.41
C GLU A 90 6.56 -19.65 0.62
N PRO A 91 7.46 -20.65 0.54
CA PRO A 91 8.70 -20.52 -0.21
C PRO A 91 8.49 -20.18 -1.69
N GLY A 92 9.18 -19.14 -2.17
CA GLY A 92 9.12 -18.70 -3.57
C GLY A 92 8.06 -17.63 -3.86
N ASN A 93 7.25 -17.26 -2.87
CA ASN A 93 6.29 -16.17 -2.99
C ASN A 93 6.84 -14.90 -2.33
N HIS A 94 6.77 -13.77 -3.03
CA HIS A 94 7.19 -12.47 -2.52
C HIS A 94 6.24 -11.37 -3.00
N VAL A 95 5.93 -10.43 -2.11
CA VAL A 95 5.21 -9.20 -2.46
C VAL A 95 6.25 -8.12 -2.70
N LEU A 96 6.32 -7.61 -3.94
CA LEU A 96 7.13 -6.44 -4.27
C LEU A 96 6.28 -5.18 -4.11
N THR A 97 6.76 -4.24 -3.30
CA THR A 97 6.10 -2.94 -3.12
C THR A 97 6.79 -1.88 -3.98
N PHE A 98 6.18 -0.70 -4.12
CA PHE A 98 6.83 0.41 -4.83
C PHE A 98 8.08 0.92 -4.10
N ALA A 99 8.22 0.60 -2.80
CA ALA A 99 9.43 0.89 -2.03
C ALA A 99 10.53 -0.18 -2.22
N ASP A 100 10.21 -1.31 -2.87
CA ASP A 100 11.17 -2.39 -3.07
C ASP A 100 12.19 -2.01 -4.14
N ALA A 101 13.46 -2.20 -3.82
CA ALA A 101 14.54 -1.91 -4.74
C ALA A 101 14.64 -2.87 -5.93
N ALA A 102 13.96 -4.01 -5.89
CA ALA A 102 13.80 -4.94 -7.00
C ALA A 102 12.58 -4.59 -7.89
N TYR A 103 11.79 -3.57 -7.51
CA TYR A 103 10.72 -3.03 -8.35
C TYR A 103 11.32 -2.12 -9.45
N PRO A 104 11.11 -2.41 -10.74
CA PRO A 104 11.74 -1.68 -11.86
C PRO A 104 11.22 -0.25 -12.04
#